data_AF-A0A811QZH7-F1
#
_entry.id   AF-A0A811QZH7-F1
#
_cell.length_a   1.000
_cell.length_b   1.000
_cell.length_c   1.000
_cell.angle_alpha   90.00
_cell.angle_beta   90.00
_cell.angle_gamma   90.00
#
_symmetry.space_group_name_H-M   'P 1'
#
loop_
_entity.id
_entity.type
_entity.pdbx_description
1 polymer ?
#
loop_
_entity_poly.entity_id
_entity_poly.type
_entity_poly.pdbx_seq_one_letter_code
_entity_poly.pdbx_strand_id
1 'polypeptide(L)'
;MSHQKKRSNQNSINRGKQEMASKVGTRSIAQIAYDLRDLETGEWPTAMQVWRATYQKADGTWSIQTGEEIMTKLHEAAGIHQEKISSAPVLIVEHFALVLGRKPNHSRGVGIHAVNRLAEERIRLQAQIEASEQREAAAQACADAVEQRAEAAEQRAQALESQVSTVVETNAQLQEEQQSQHDKLSSLRQAQSGEVARLVREELDHQMAELIACIGASQPPTS
;
A
#
# COMPACT_ATOMS: atom_id res chain seq x y z
N MET A 1 66.34 -15.26 17.93
CA MET A 1 65.38 -15.94 17.02
C MET A 1 64.25 -14.99 16.67
N SER A 2 63.96 -14.75 15.38
CA SER A 2 62.89 -13.84 14.96
C SER A 2 61.51 -14.34 15.45
N HIS A 3 60.58 -13.41 15.68
CA HIS A 3 59.21 -13.75 16.12
C HIS A 3 58.51 -14.73 15.17
N GLN A 4 58.80 -14.65 13.87
CA GLN A 4 58.27 -15.56 12.85
C GLN A 4 58.75 -17.01 13.05
N LYS A 5 60.01 -17.20 13.45
CA LYS A 5 60.59 -18.53 13.70
C LYS A 5 60.00 -19.17 14.96
N LYS A 6 59.71 -18.37 16.00
CA LYS A 6 58.99 -18.83 17.20
C LYS A 6 57.55 -19.26 16.88
N ARG A 7 56.81 -18.45 16.10
CA ARG A 7 55.43 -18.78 15.70
C ARG A 7 55.38 -20.05 14.83
N SER A 8 56.33 -20.23 13.91
CA SER A 8 56.43 -21.41 13.06
C SER A 8 56.66 -22.69 13.88
N ASN A 9 57.62 -22.68 14.81
CA ASN A 9 57.87 -23.82 15.69
C ASN A 9 56.67 -24.15 16.58
N GLN A 10 56.01 -23.14 17.14
CA GLN A 10 54.81 -23.36 17.95
C GLN A 10 53.68 -23.98 17.14
N ASN A 11 53.52 -23.56 15.87
CA ASN A 11 52.50 -24.10 14.99
C ASN A 11 52.79 -25.55 14.59
N SER A 12 54.07 -25.90 14.36
CA SER A 12 54.51 -27.27 14.11
C SER A 12 54.26 -28.18 15.31
N ILE A 13 54.59 -27.73 16.53
CA ILE A 13 54.32 -28.47 17.77
C ILE A 13 52.82 -28.66 17.98
N ASN A 14 52.01 -27.63 17.73
CA ASN A 14 50.56 -27.73 17.85
C ASN A 14 49.96 -28.69 16.80
N ARG A 15 50.54 -28.75 15.60
CA ARG A 15 50.16 -29.71 14.55
C ARG A 15 50.52 -31.14 14.93
N GLY A 16 51.67 -31.36 15.57
CA GLY A 16 52.07 -32.67 16.08
C GLY A 16 51.18 -33.19 17.23
N LYS A 17 50.50 -32.30 17.95
CA LYS A 17 49.52 -32.63 18.99
C LYS A 17 48.11 -32.93 18.44
N GLN A 18 47.90 -32.81 17.12
CA GLN A 18 46.62 -33.14 16.50
C GLN A 18 46.58 -34.64 16.20
N GLU A 19 45.65 -35.36 16.82
CA GLU A 19 45.40 -36.80 16.54
C GLU A 19 44.89 -37.04 15.10
N MET A 20 44.28 -36.03 14.48
CA MET A 20 43.82 -36.08 13.09
C MET A 20 44.84 -35.43 12.17
N ALA A 21 45.67 -36.24 11.51
CA ALA A 21 46.56 -35.79 10.45
C ALA A 21 45.73 -35.37 9.21
N SER A 22 45.29 -34.11 9.16
CA SER A 22 44.73 -33.55 7.93
C SER A 22 45.83 -33.49 6.85
N LYS A 23 45.72 -34.39 5.87
CA LYS A 23 46.58 -34.46 4.68
C LYS A 23 46.02 -33.67 3.49
N VAL A 24 44.99 -32.85 3.68
CA VAL A 24 44.45 -31.99 2.61
C VAL A 24 44.83 -30.55 2.91
N GLY A 25 45.28 -29.83 1.88
CA GLY A 25 45.76 -28.46 1.97
C GLY A 25 44.79 -27.51 2.69
N THR A 26 45.33 -26.42 3.19
CA THR A 26 44.81 -25.44 4.17
C THR A 26 43.49 -24.73 3.79
N ARG A 27 42.46 -25.40 3.25
CA ARG A 27 41.14 -24.80 3.03
C ARG A 27 40.23 -25.14 4.20
N SER A 28 39.60 -24.10 4.76
CA SER A 28 38.57 -24.27 5.78
C SER A 28 37.27 -24.73 5.13
N ILE A 29 36.41 -25.39 5.92
CA ILE A 29 35.04 -25.75 5.51
C ILE A 29 34.28 -24.51 4.99
N ALA A 30 34.47 -23.35 5.64
CA ALA A 30 33.87 -22.10 5.19
C ALA A 30 34.35 -21.64 3.80
N GLN A 31 35.65 -21.78 3.50
CA GLN A 31 36.17 -21.43 2.16
C GLN A 31 35.62 -22.38 1.10
N ILE A 32 35.56 -23.68 1.40
CA ILE A 32 34.99 -24.68 0.48
C ILE A 32 33.50 -24.39 0.23
N ALA A 33 32.75 -24.03 1.28
CA ALA A 33 31.35 -23.65 1.14
C ALA A 33 31.16 -22.37 0.29
N TYR A 34 32.06 -21.39 0.41
CA TYR A 34 32.04 -20.18 -0.40
C TYR A 34 32.36 -20.48 -1.88
N ASP A 35 33.37 -21.31 -2.14
CA ASP A 35 33.77 -21.70 -3.50
C ASP A 35 32.68 -22.53 -4.21
N LEU A 36 31.84 -23.25 -3.45
CA LEU A 36 30.74 -24.06 -3.96
C LEU A 36 29.41 -23.30 -4.07
N ARG A 37 29.39 -22.02 -3.71
CA ARG A 37 28.19 -21.18 -3.80
C ARG A 37 27.82 -20.97 -5.26
N ASP A 38 26.54 -21.07 -5.57
CA ASP A 38 26.04 -20.72 -6.88
C ASP A 38 26.22 -19.20 -7.09
N LEU A 39 26.92 -18.83 -8.16
CA LEU A 39 27.24 -17.44 -8.49
C LEU A 39 26.06 -16.69 -9.13
N GLU A 40 25.14 -17.41 -9.77
CA GLU A 40 23.98 -16.84 -10.45
C GLU A 40 22.81 -16.66 -9.48
N THR A 41 22.52 -17.69 -8.69
CA THR A 41 21.39 -17.66 -7.72
C THR A 41 21.81 -17.14 -6.34
N GLY A 42 23.11 -17.19 -6.03
CA GLY A 42 23.62 -16.84 -4.71
C GLY A 42 23.32 -17.88 -3.62
N GLU A 43 22.80 -19.05 -3.98
CA GLU A 43 22.45 -20.11 -3.03
C GLU A 43 23.69 -20.79 -2.45
N TRP A 44 23.63 -21.08 -1.15
CA TRP A 44 24.69 -21.78 -0.44
C TRP A 44 24.56 -23.30 -0.62
N PRO A 45 25.68 -24.04 -0.74
CA PRO A 45 25.65 -25.50 -0.85
C PRO A 45 25.09 -26.16 0.40
N THR A 46 24.58 -27.38 0.26
CA THR A 46 24.18 -28.22 1.41
C THR A 46 25.38 -28.66 2.24
N ALA A 47 25.17 -28.97 3.52
CA ALA A 47 26.22 -29.54 4.38
C ALA A 47 26.79 -30.84 3.79
N MET A 48 25.97 -31.65 3.12
CA MET A 48 26.38 -32.86 2.40
C MET A 48 27.36 -32.57 1.26
N GLN A 49 27.10 -31.55 0.44
CA GLN A 49 27.99 -31.14 -0.65
C GLN A 49 29.32 -30.63 -0.11
N VAL A 50 29.28 -29.81 0.95
CA VAL A 50 30.50 -29.31 1.61
C VAL A 50 31.28 -30.46 2.25
N TRP A 51 30.62 -31.43 2.87
CA TRP A 51 31.26 -32.59 3.50
C TRP A 51 32.00 -33.46 2.48
N ARG A 52 31.35 -33.79 1.35
CA ARG A 52 31.98 -34.51 0.25
C ARG A 52 33.18 -33.74 -0.30
N ALA A 53 33.02 -32.46 -0.62
CA ALA A 53 34.11 -31.65 -1.15
C ALA A 53 35.30 -31.51 -0.18
N THR A 54 35.05 -31.60 1.13
CA THR A 54 36.11 -31.47 2.14
C THR A 54 36.86 -32.78 2.38
N TYR A 55 36.15 -33.92 2.41
CA TYR A 55 36.71 -35.18 2.89
C TYR A 55 36.69 -36.32 1.89
N GLN A 56 35.95 -36.23 0.80
CA GLN A 56 35.93 -37.24 -0.25
C GLN A 56 37.05 -36.97 -1.27
N LYS A 57 37.82 -37.99 -1.62
CA LYS A 57 38.85 -37.91 -2.65
C LYS A 57 38.23 -38.07 -4.04
N ALA A 58 39.01 -37.78 -5.07
CA ALA A 58 38.60 -37.95 -6.47
C ALA A 58 38.25 -39.40 -6.84
N ASP A 59 38.79 -40.40 -6.12
CA ASP A 59 38.49 -41.82 -6.28
C ASP A 59 37.20 -42.26 -5.57
N GLY A 60 36.48 -41.32 -4.93
CA GLY A 60 35.25 -41.58 -4.17
C GLY A 60 35.48 -42.07 -2.75
N THR A 61 36.72 -42.38 -2.35
CA THR A 61 37.04 -42.84 -0.99
C THR A 61 37.11 -41.68 0.00
N TRP A 62 36.78 -41.97 1.26
CA TRP A 62 36.87 -40.98 2.33
C TRP A 62 38.32 -40.81 2.80
N SER A 63 38.73 -39.56 3.00
CA SER A 63 40.03 -39.18 3.55
C SER A 63 40.13 -39.39 5.06
N ILE A 64 38.99 -39.59 5.73
CA ILE A 64 38.88 -39.85 7.16
C ILE A 64 38.04 -41.10 7.39
N GLN A 65 38.37 -41.87 8.42
CA GLN A 65 37.70 -43.14 8.73
C GLN A 65 36.21 -42.97 9.09
N THR A 66 35.84 -41.84 9.69
CA THR A 66 34.45 -41.52 10.07
C THR A 66 33.68 -40.77 8.96
N GLY A 67 34.24 -40.68 7.75
CA GLY A 67 33.70 -39.85 6.68
C GLY A 67 32.31 -40.27 6.25
N GLU A 68 32.13 -41.57 6.08
CA GLU A 68 30.85 -42.18 5.68
C GLU A 68 29.81 -42.10 6.79
N GLU A 69 30.20 -42.43 8.02
CA GLU A 69 29.32 -42.36 9.19
C GLU A 69 28.74 -40.96 9.39
N ILE A 70 29.57 -39.92 9.28
CA ILE A 70 29.12 -38.53 9.40
C ILE A 70 28.22 -38.15 8.22
N MET A 71 28.51 -38.63 7.01
CA MET A 71 27.66 -38.40 5.84
C MET A 71 26.26 -39.00 6.02
N THR A 72 26.16 -40.18 6.63
CA THR A 72 24.88 -40.81 6.98
C THR A 72 24.12 -39.97 8.01
N LYS A 73 24.80 -39.56 9.09
CA LYS A 73 24.19 -38.69 10.12
C LYS A 73 23.72 -37.34 9.57
N LEU A 74 24.41 -36.77 8.57
CA LEU A 74 23.98 -35.55 7.89
C LEU A 74 22.65 -35.76 7.13
N HIS A 75 22.49 -36.88 6.41
CA HIS A 75 21.22 -37.19 5.76
C HIS A 75 20.09 -37.40 6.78
N GLU A 76 20.36 -38.13 7.86
CA GLU A 76 19.38 -38.36 8.93
C GLU A 76 18.96 -37.03 9.58
N ALA A 77 19.92 -36.17 9.92
CA ALA A 77 19.64 -34.85 10.49
C ALA A 77 18.86 -33.94 9.52
N ALA A 78 19.10 -34.05 8.21
CA ALA A 78 18.35 -33.29 7.21
C ALA A 78 16.86 -33.64 7.22
N GLY A 79 16.53 -34.92 7.43
CA GLY A 79 15.15 -35.38 7.53
C GLY A 79 14.52 -35.05 8.89
N ILE A 80 15.21 -35.38 9.99
CA ILE A 80 14.67 -35.25 11.35
C ILE A 80 14.57 -33.78 11.78
N HIS A 81 15.51 -32.93 11.34
CA HIS A 81 15.62 -31.54 11.78
C HIS A 81 15.41 -30.54 10.65
N GLN A 82 14.67 -30.92 9.60
CA GLN A 82 14.46 -30.08 8.41
C GLN A 82 13.98 -28.66 8.76
N GLU A 83 12.91 -28.54 9.56
CA GLU A 83 12.34 -27.25 9.95
C GLU A 83 13.35 -26.38 10.71
N LYS A 84 14.11 -27.00 11.62
CA LYS A 84 15.14 -26.34 12.42
C LYS A 84 16.33 -25.87 11.57
N ILE A 85 16.70 -26.65 10.55
CA ILE A 85 17.77 -26.29 9.61
C ILE A 85 17.29 -25.16 8.70
N SER A 86 16.08 -25.25 8.14
CA SER A 86 15.52 -24.26 7.22
C SER A 86 15.24 -22.91 7.88
N SER A 87 14.86 -22.91 9.16
CA SER A 87 14.65 -21.68 9.94
C SER A 87 15.95 -21.07 10.47
N ALA A 88 17.08 -21.77 10.37
CA ALA A 88 18.35 -21.27 10.86
C ALA A 88 18.85 -20.09 10.02
N PRO A 89 19.48 -19.08 10.64
CA PRO A 89 20.08 -17.99 9.89
C PRO A 89 21.13 -18.48 8.89
N VAL A 90 21.88 -19.54 9.22
CA VAL A 90 22.85 -20.18 8.31
C VAL A 90 22.71 -21.69 8.36
N LEU A 91 22.07 -22.22 7.32
CA LEU A 91 21.63 -23.61 7.19
C LEU A 91 22.79 -24.61 7.38
N ILE A 92 23.91 -24.40 6.66
CA ILE A 92 25.09 -25.27 6.72
C ILE A 92 25.63 -25.40 8.14
N VAL A 93 25.65 -24.29 8.88
CA VAL A 93 26.24 -24.23 10.23
C VAL A 93 25.36 -24.97 11.22
N GLU A 94 24.05 -24.76 11.15
CA GLU A 94 23.11 -25.49 12.00
C GLU A 94 23.13 -26.99 11.71
N HIS A 95 23.19 -27.36 10.43
CA HIS A 95 23.21 -28.76 10.03
C HIS A 95 24.46 -29.49 10.52
N PHE A 96 25.65 -28.89 10.36
CA PHE A 96 26.88 -29.46 10.94
C PHE A 96 26.87 -29.46 12.48
N ALA A 97 26.26 -28.45 13.11
CA ALA A 97 26.17 -28.38 14.57
C ALA A 97 25.33 -29.51 15.16
N LEU A 98 24.28 -29.95 14.45
CA LEU A 98 23.43 -31.08 14.86
C LEU A 98 24.18 -32.42 14.81
N VAL A 99 25.11 -32.60 13.86
CA VAL A 99 25.82 -33.87 13.65
C VAL A 99 27.16 -33.95 14.38
N LEU A 100 27.95 -32.88 14.35
CA LEU A 100 29.30 -32.83 14.95
C LEU A 100 29.29 -32.25 16.36
N GLY A 101 28.12 -31.82 16.82
CA GLY A 101 27.92 -31.18 18.12
C GLY A 101 28.32 -29.71 18.14
N ARG A 102 27.68 -28.95 19.04
CA ARG A 102 28.10 -27.59 19.39
C ARG A 102 29.13 -27.66 20.51
N LYS A 103 30.41 -27.41 20.22
CA LYS A 103 31.36 -27.10 21.29
C LYS A 103 31.24 -25.60 21.63
N PRO A 104 31.02 -25.23 22.91
CA PRO A 104 31.15 -23.83 23.31
C PRO A 104 32.57 -23.38 22.93
N ASN A 105 32.65 -22.36 22.07
CA ASN A 105 33.89 -21.76 21.58
C ASN A 105 34.75 -22.58 20.58
N HIS A 106 34.22 -23.63 19.94
CA HIS A 106 35.01 -24.39 18.95
C HIS A 106 34.19 -24.86 17.75
N SER A 107 33.99 -23.99 16.77
CA SER A 107 33.72 -24.42 15.39
C SER A 107 35.05 -24.58 14.66
N ARG A 108 35.50 -25.83 14.45
CA ARG A 108 36.60 -26.08 13.51
C ARG A 108 36.14 -25.65 12.12
N GLY A 109 36.81 -24.66 11.54
CA GLY A 109 36.69 -24.34 10.11
C GLY A 109 35.50 -23.47 9.69
N VAL A 110 34.65 -23.02 10.61
CA VAL A 110 33.60 -22.03 10.34
C VAL A 110 33.84 -20.84 11.26
N GLY A 111 34.35 -19.74 10.71
CA GLY A 111 34.53 -18.50 11.45
C GLY A 111 33.16 -17.92 11.82
N ILE A 112 32.69 -18.19 13.04
CA ILE A 112 31.39 -17.76 13.58
C ILE A 112 31.14 -16.25 13.36
N HIS A 113 32.19 -15.42 13.39
CA HIS A 113 32.05 -13.96 13.24
C HIS A 113 31.72 -13.48 11.83
N ALA A 114 32.22 -14.13 10.77
CA ALA A 114 31.90 -13.72 9.39
C ALA A 114 30.46 -14.12 9.00
N VAL A 115 30.00 -15.24 9.56
CA VAL A 115 28.69 -15.83 9.30
C VAL A 115 27.59 -15.10 10.07
N ASN A 116 27.83 -14.68 11.32
CA ASN A 116 26.87 -13.88 12.09
C ASN A 116 26.60 -12.51 11.47
N ARG A 117 27.62 -11.81 10.97
CA ARG A 117 27.43 -10.48 10.36
C ARG A 117 26.55 -10.54 9.11
N LEU A 118 26.77 -11.54 8.25
CA LEU A 118 25.95 -11.72 7.04
C LEU A 118 24.52 -12.16 7.35
N ALA A 119 24.34 -12.98 8.40
CA ALA A 119 23.01 -13.36 8.87
C ALA A 119 22.23 -12.17 9.46
N GLU A 120 22.88 -11.34 10.27
CA GLU A 120 22.30 -10.12 10.85
C GLU A 120 21.91 -9.11 9.76
N GLU A 121 22.78 -8.89 8.77
CA GLU A 121 22.48 -8.01 7.62
C GLU A 121 21.30 -8.55 6.80
N ARG A 122 21.18 -9.88 6.61
CA ARG A 122 20.03 -10.46 5.89
C ARG A 122 18.72 -10.23 6.64
N ILE A 123 18.69 -10.44 7.95
CA ILE A 123 17.49 -10.20 8.77
C ILE A 123 17.10 -8.72 8.71
N ARG A 124 18.09 -7.82 8.80
CA ARG A 124 17.87 -6.38 8.71
C ARG A 124 17.30 -5.97 7.35
N LEU A 125 17.87 -6.47 6.26
CA LEU A 125 17.42 -6.17 4.90
C LEU A 125 16.02 -6.72 4.65
N GLN A 126 15.75 -7.96 5.09
CA GLN A 126 14.41 -8.56 4.99
C GLN A 126 13.35 -7.72 5.72
N ALA A 127 13.65 -7.28 6.95
CA ALA A 127 12.75 -6.41 7.70
C ALA A 127 12.54 -5.04 7.03
N GLN A 128 13.54 -4.51 6.33
CA GLN A 128 13.38 -3.28 5.55
C GLN A 128 12.51 -3.48 4.30
N ILE A 129 12.68 -4.61 3.61
CA ILE A 129 11.87 -4.96 2.44
C ILE A 129 10.40 -5.09 2.85
N GLU A 130 10.10 -5.90 3.87
CA GLU A 130 8.75 -6.10 4.40
C GLU A 130 8.11 -4.78 4.86
N ALA A 131 8.89 -3.92 5.54
CA ALA A 131 8.42 -2.60 5.94
C ALA A 131 8.14 -1.68 4.75
N SER A 132 8.90 -1.81 3.65
CA SER A 132 8.66 -1.04 2.43
C SER A 132 7.41 -1.54 1.69
N GLU A 133 7.23 -2.85 1.56
CA GLU A 133 6.07 -3.47 0.92
C GLU A 133 4.78 -3.12 1.67
N GLN A 134 4.81 -3.14 3.02
CA GLN A 134 3.67 -2.71 3.84
C GLN A 134 3.34 -1.22 3.62
N ARG A 135 4.35 -0.36 3.46
CA ARG A 135 4.13 1.07 3.19
C ARG A 135 3.55 1.30 1.80
N GLU A 136 4.04 0.58 0.79
CA GLU A 136 3.52 0.64 -0.58
C GLU A 136 2.07 0.14 -0.64
N ALA A 137 1.77 -0.99 0.01
CA ALA A 137 0.41 -1.52 0.09
C ALA A 137 -0.54 -0.53 0.80
N ALA A 138 -0.10 0.09 1.89
CA ALA A 138 -0.89 1.10 2.59
C ALA A 138 -1.10 2.38 1.75
N ALA A 139 -0.08 2.80 0.99
CA ALA A 139 -0.18 3.94 0.08
C ALA A 139 -1.17 3.66 -1.06
N GLN A 140 -1.12 2.46 -1.65
CA GLN A 140 -2.05 2.06 -2.70
C GLN A 140 -3.50 2.02 -2.18
N ALA A 141 -3.74 1.38 -1.02
CA ALA A 141 -5.07 1.35 -0.43
C ALA A 141 -5.60 2.77 -0.10
N CYS A 142 -4.72 3.69 0.28
CA CYS A 142 -5.07 5.09 0.49
C CYS A 142 -5.44 5.79 -0.82
N ALA A 143 -4.69 5.55 -1.90
CA ALA A 143 -4.98 6.10 -3.22
C ALA A 143 -6.35 5.62 -3.73
N ASP A 144 -6.62 4.32 -3.66
CA ASP A 144 -7.90 3.73 -4.08
C ASP A 144 -9.09 4.31 -3.28
N ALA A 145 -8.91 4.52 -1.97
CA ALA A 145 -9.94 5.12 -1.12
C ALA A 145 -10.19 6.59 -1.44
N VAL A 146 -9.16 7.35 -1.82
CA VAL A 146 -9.29 8.75 -2.24
C VAL A 146 -10.02 8.83 -3.58
N GLU A 147 -9.69 7.96 -4.53
CA GLU A 147 -10.36 7.89 -5.83
C GLU A 147 -11.85 7.58 -5.70
N GLN A 148 -12.21 6.53 -4.94
CA GLN A 148 -13.61 6.21 -4.65
C GLN A 148 -14.36 7.37 -3.97
N ARG A 149 -13.68 8.10 -3.08
CA ARG A 149 -14.28 9.26 -2.41
C ARG A 149 -14.49 10.43 -3.38
N ALA A 150 -13.58 10.63 -4.32
CA ALA A 150 -13.70 11.65 -5.37
C ALA A 150 -14.87 11.34 -6.30
N GLU A 151 -14.98 10.10 -6.79
CA GLU A 151 -16.11 9.65 -7.61
C GLU A 151 -17.45 9.82 -6.88
N ALA A 152 -17.52 9.41 -5.62
CA ALA A 152 -18.72 9.58 -4.80
C ALA A 152 -19.04 11.06 -4.51
N ALA A 153 -18.04 11.95 -4.49
CA ALA A 153 -18.27 13.38 -4.35
C ALA A 153 -18.79 13.98 -5.67
N GLU A 154 -18.25 13.55 -6.80
CA GLU A 154 -18.68 13.99 -8.13
C GLU A 154 -20.12 13.57 -8.44
N GLN A 155 -20.49 12.32 -8.14
CA GLN A 155 -21.87 11.84 -8.27
C GLN A 155 -22.85 12.66 -7.42
N ARG A 156 -22.45 13.03 -6.19
CA ARG A 156 -23.25 13.91 -5.33
C ARG A 156 -23.38 15.31 -5.90
N ALA A 157 -22.31 15.86 -6.47
CA ALA A 157 -22.35 17.18 -7.12
C ALA A 157 -23.31 17.18 -8.32
N GLN A 158 -23.21 16.18 -9.20
CA GLN A 158 -24.13 16.03 -10.35
C GLN A 158 -25.59 15.88 -9.92
N ALA A 159 -25.85 15.13 -8.85
CA ALA A 159 -27.21 14.99 -8.29
C ALA A 159 -27.75 16.31 -7.72
N LEU A 160 -26.89 17.13 -7.10
CA LEU A 160 -27.26 18.46 -6.61
C LEU A 160 -27.49 19.44 -7.77
N GLU A 161 -26.64 19.42 -8.80
CA GLU A 161 -26.82 20.25 -10.00
C GLU A 161 -28.15 19.94 -10.69
N SER A 162 -28.50 18.66 -10.81
CA SER A 162 -29.79 18.24 -11.37
C SER A 162 -30.96 18.80 -10.56
N GLN A 163 -30.90 18.72 -9.23
CA GLN A 163 -31.92 19.29 -8.34
C GLN A 163 -32.01 20.82 -8.45
N VAL A 164 -30.86 21.50 -8.51
CA VAL A 164 -30.81 22.96 -8.69
C VAL A 164 -31.42 23.36 -10.03
N SER A 165 -31.14 22.63 -11.11
CA SER A 165 -31.77 22.87 -12.42
C SER A 165 -33.29 22.76 -12.33
N THR A 166 -33.81 21.70 -11.71
CA THR A 166 -35.25 21.54 -11.50
C THR A 166 -35.84 22.69 -10.67
N VAL A 167 -35.18 23.09 -9.59
CA VAL A 167 -35.63 24.21 -8.76
C VAL A 167 -35.63 25.53 -9.54
N VAL A 168 -34.60 25.78 -10.35
CA VAL A 168 -34.52 26.98 -11.20
C VAL A 168 -35.65 27.01 -12.22
N GLU A 169 -35.93 25.88 -12.89
CA GLU A 169 -37.04 25.76 -13.85
C GLU A 169 -38.40 25.99 -13.17
N THR A 170 -38.66 25.34 -12.03
CA THR A 170 -39.92 25.53 -11.30
C THR A 170 -40.10 26.97 -10.78
N ASN A 171 -39.02 27.62 -10.34
CA ASN A 171 -39.06 29.01 -9.91
C ASN A 171 -39.34 29.97 -11.09
N ALA A 172 -38.75 29.72 -12.26
CA ALA A 172 -39.04 30.52 -13.46
C ALA A 172 -40.52 30.40 -13.85
N GLN A 173 -41.07 29.18 -13.87
CA GLN A 173 -42.50 28.95 -14.13
C GLN A 173 -43.39 29.65 -13.09
N LEU A 174 -43.02 29.58 -11.81
CA LEU A 174 -43.77 30.25 -10.75
C LEU A 174 -43.74 31.78 -10.89
N GLN A 175 -42.60 32.35 -11.31
CA GLN A 175 -42.50 33.79 -11.57
C GLN A 175 -43.38 34.21 -12.75
N GLU A 176 -43.40 33.43 -13.85
CA GLU A 176 -44.28 33.70 -14.99
C GLU A 176 -45.76 33.64 -14.58
N GLU A 177 -46.15 32.64 -13.79
CA GLU A 177 -47.52 32.52 -13.27
C GLU A 177 -47.88 33.70 -12.35
N GLN A 178 -46.99 34.09 -11.44
CA GLN A 178 -47.18 35.26 -10.57
C GLN A 178 -47.34 36.55 -11.37
N GLN A 179 -46.52 36.75 -12.40
CA GLN A 179 -46.63 37.92 -13.27
C GLN A 179 -47.95 37.91 -14.05
N SER A 180 -48.34 36.76 -14.61
CA SER A 180 -49.63 36.60 -15.31
C SER A 180 -50.82 36.92 -14.40
N GLN A 181 -50.79 36.45 -13.15
CA GLN A 181 -51.83 36.76 -12.17
C GLN A 181 -51.86 38.26 -11.84
N HIS A 182 -50.70 38.89 -11.69
CA HIS A 182 -50.62 40.33 -11.42
C HIS A 182 -51.18 41.16 -12.59
N ASP A 183 -50.88 40.79 -13.83
CA ASP A 183 -51.37 41.46 -15.04
C ASP A 183 -52.89 41.27 -15.22
N LYS A 184 -53.42 40.08 -14.88
CA LYS A 184 -54.87 39.84 -14.86
C LYS A 184 -55.56 40.72 -13.82
N LEU A 185 -55.00 40.81 -12.61
CA LEU A 185 -55.55 41.65 -11.54
C LEU A 185 -55.49 43.15 -11.88
N SER A 186 -54.42 43.62 -12.50
CA SER A 186 -54.32 45.02 -12.93
C SER A 186 -55.32 45.34 -14.04
N SER A 187 -55.48 44.44 -15.01
CA SER A 187 -56.46 44.58 -16.09
C SER A 187 -57.89 44.63 -15.56
N LEU A 188 -58.24 43.73 -14.63
CA LEU A 188 -59.55 43.71 -13.98
C LEU A 188 -59.81 45.02 -13.21
N ARG A 189 -58.82 45.51 -12.45
CA ARG A 189 -58.92 46.77 -11.70
C ARG A 189 -59.13 47.96 -12.65
N GLN A 190 -58.42 47.99 -13.78
CA GLN A 190 -58.54 49.06 -14.76
C GLN A 190 -59.91 49.05 -15.46
N ALA A 191 -60.42 47.87 -15.81
CA ALA A 191 -61.76 47.71 -16.37
C ALA A 191 -62.84 48.20 -15.38
N GLN A 192 -62.78 47.76 -14.12
CA GLN A 192 -63.70 48.22 -13.07
C GLN A 192 -63.62 49.74 -12.86
N SER A 193 -62.41 50.30 -12.80
CA SER A 193 -62.24 51.75 -12.66
C SER A 193 -62.80 52.52 -13.85
N GLY A 194 -62.63 52.02 -15.07
CA GLY A 194 -63.19 52.61 -16.28
C GLY A 194 -64.72 52.55 -16.28
N GLU A 195 -65.30 51.44 -15.84
CA GLU A 195 -66.74 51.26 -15.72
C GLU A 195 -67.34 52.20 -14.67
N VAL A 196 -66.72 52.32 -13.49
CA VAL A 196 -67.12 53.29 -12.46
C VAL A 196 -67.03 54.72 -12.99
N ALA A 197 -65.94 55.09 -13.66
CA ALA A 197 -65.78 56.44 -14.22
C ALA A 197 -66.84 56.75 -15.30
N ARG A 198 -67.22 55.75 -16.10
CA ARG A 198 -68.30 55.88 -17.10
C ARG A 198 -69.65 56.11 -16.42
N LEU A 199 -70.00 55.29 -15.44
CA LEU A 199 -71.26 55.44 -14.68
C LEU A 199 -71.36 56.81 -13.99
N VAL A 200 -70.26 57.28 -13.38
CA VAL A 200 -70.21 58.61 -12.74
C VAL A 200 -70.44 59.73 -13.77
N ARG A 201 -69.89 59.60 -14.97
CA ARG A 201 -70.08 60.59 -16.05
C ARG A 201 -71.51 60.59 -16.59
N GLU A 202 -72.08 59.41 -16.83
CA GLU A 202 -73.46 59.25 -17.27
C GLU A 202 -74.44 59.87 -16.26
N GLU A 203 -74.22 59.65 -14.95
CA GLU A 203 -75.02 60.26 -13.88
C GLU A 203 -74.88 61.79 -13.85
N LEU A 204 -73.66 62.32 -14.00
CA LEU A 204 -73.41 63.77 -14.06
C LEU A 204 -74.11 64.42 -15.27
N ASP A 205 -74.01 63.80 -16.44
CA ASP A 205 -74.66 64.28 -17.66
C ASP A 205 -76.20 64.24 -17.52
N HIS A 206 -76.74 63.21 -16.86
CA HIS A 206 -78.16 63.12 -16.54
C HIS A 206 -78.62 64.26 -15.62
N GLN A 207 -77.92 64.49 -14.51
CA GLN A 207 -78.21 65.59 -13.58
C GLN A 207 -78.12 66.97 -14.25
N MET A 208 -77.14 67.18 -15.14
CA MET A 208 -77.06 68.42 -15.91
C MET A 208 -78.25 68.59 -16.87
N ALA A 209 -78.67 67.53 -17.56
CA ALA A 209 -79.80 67.58 -18.47
C ALA A 209 -81.11 67.93 -17.73
N GLU A 210 -81.32 67.36 -16.53
CA GLU A 210 -82.46 67.72 -15.67
C GLU A 210 -82.43 69.19 -15.25
N LEU A 211 -81.26 69.69 -14.82
CA LEU A 211 -81.07 71.11 -14.46
C LEU A 211 -81.39 72.05 -15.64
N ILE A 212 -80.89 71.74 -16.84
CA ILE A 212 -81.16 72.52 -18.05
C ILE A 212 -82.66 72.51 -18.38
N ALA A 213 -83.33 71.37 -18.26
CA ALA A 213 -84.77 71.27 -18.49
C ALA A 213 -85.57 72.13 -17.51
N CYS A 214 -85.22 72.13 -16.22
CA CYS A 214 -85.85 72.99 -15.21
C CYS A 214 -85.64 74.50 -15.48
N ILE A 215 -84.45 74.89 -15.94
CA ILE A 215 -84.15 76.28 -16.30
C ILE A 215 -84.90 76.70 -17.57
N GLY A 216 -84.96 75.84 -18.59
CA GLY A 216 -85.70 76.09 -19.84
C GLY A 216 -87.21 76.20 -19.65
N ALA A 217 -87.79 75.44 -18.71
CA ALA A 217 -89.20 75.55 -18.33
C ALA A 217 -89.53 76.84 -17.55
N SER A 218 -88.52 77.58 -17.08
CA SER A 218 -88.67 78.82 -16.30
C SER A 218 -88.47 80.10 -17.13
N GLN A 219 -88.21 80.02 -18.45
CA GLN A 219 -88.19 81.22 -19.31
C GLN A 219 -89.61 81.64 -19.71
N PRO A 220 -90.01 82.91 -19.51
CA PRO A 220 -91.33 83.40 -19.88
C PRO A 220 -91.44 83.53 -21.42
N PRO A 221 -92.63 83.31 -22.01
CA PRO A 221 -92.83 83.49 -23.44
C PRO A 221 -92.60 84.96 -23.81
N THR A 222 -91.56 85.22 -24.61
CA THR A 222 -91.34 86.53 -25.22
C THR A 222 -92.46 86.78 -26.24
N SER A 223 -93.31 87.77 -25.92
CA SER A 223 -94.32 88.35 -26.80
C SER A 223 -93.70 89.21 -27.91
#